data_AF-A0A942SQJ8-F1
#
_entry.id   AF-A0A942SQJ8-F1
#
_cell.length_a   1.000
_cell.length_b   1.000
_cell.length_c   1.000
_cell.angle_alpha   90.00
_cell.angle_beta   90.00
_cell.angle_gamma   90.00
#
_symmetry.space_group_name_H-M   'P 1'
#
loop_
_entity.id
_entity.type
_entity.pdbx_description
1 polymer ?
#
loop_
_entity_poly.entity_id
_entity_poly.type
_entity_poly.pdbx_seq_one_letter_code
_entity_poly.pdbx_strand_id
1 'polypeptide(L)'
;MKYIKSLILLGMILGSVLFAVGCDDSSDTAKKVKDDLNDTIQSVANKDNKYVLFVKNGNLNGYPDVTVGDAFANFFSSPKWKYFKADSGEQVVEFTGFCTYMDKEVKAKLQFIVYDDSDQFDIGALEFNEVPQNALTRAALIKAVYEEQETGTDDDTTAQSSQSDSDYSENAYEWAPGVKEKFEEDLLENGYIDSLDNITYEKSDVINNEGYYSVYTEVDGEDQYVVTVNVKTGDYHG
;
A
#
# COMPACT_ATOMS: atom_id res chain seq x y z
N MET A 1 -23.21 -56.88 -8.60
CA MET A 1 -21.80 -56.53 -8.33
C MET A 1 -21.50 -55.23 -9.08
N LYS A 2 -20.96 -54.15 -8.53
CA LYS A 2 -20.48 -53.81 -7.17
C LYS A 2 -20.44 -52.26 -7.11
N TYR A 3 -21.08 -51.75 -6.07
CA TYR A 3 -20.80 -50.51 -5.31
C TYR A 3 -20.93 -49.11 -5.94
N ILE A 4 -22.10 -48.54 -5.62
CA ILE A 4 -22.31 -47.19 -5.10
C ILE A 4 -21.31 -46.89 -3.95
N LYS A 5 -20.75 -45.67 -3.93
CA LYS A 5 -20.56 -44.77 -2.76
C LYS A 5 -19.34 -43.85 -2.98
N SER A 6 -19.57 -42.55 -3.13
CA SER A 6 -18.95 -41.56 -2.24
C SER A 6 -19.72 -40.25 -2.32
N LEU A 7 -20.64 -40.08 -1.38
CA LEU A 7 -21.27 -38.83 -1.02
C LEU A 7 -20.37 -38.23 0.07
N ILE A 8 -19.65 -37.15 -0.23
CA ILE A 8 -18.96 -36.38 0.81
C ILE A 8 -19.89 -35.24 1.21
N LEU A 9 -20.57 -35.48 2.33
CA LEU A 9 -21.27 -34.51 3.14
C LEU A 9 -20.28 -34.08 4.23
N LEU A 10 -19.85 -32.82 4.27
CA LEU A 10 -19.13 -32.14 5.37
C LEU A 10 -18.85 -30.69 4.92
N GLY A 11 -19.37 -29.62 5.51
CA GLY A 11 -20.23 -29.50 6.68
C GLY A 11 -20.98 -28.16 6.62
N MET A 12 -22.21 -28.17 7.15
CA MET A 12 -22.91 -26.97 7.58
C MET A 12 -22.11 -26.31 8.69
N ILE A 13 -21.60 -25.10 8.48
CA ILE A 13 -21.32 -24.19 9.58
C ILE A 13 -22.62 -23.45 9.85
N LEU A 14 -23.41 -24.02 10.78
CA LEU A 14 -24.39 -23.28 11.55
C LEU A 14 -23.62 -22.37 12.51
N GLY A 15 -23.22 -21.19 12.02
CA GLY A 15 -22.89 -20.05 12.86
C GLY A 15 -24.18 -19.29 13.12
N SER A 16 -24.93 -19.71 14.13
CA SER A 16 -26.05 -18.96 14.68
C SER A 16 -25.54 -17.63 15.25
N VAL A 17 -25.57 -16.58 14.44
CA VAL A 17 -25.45 -15.21 14.95
C VAL A 17 -26.84 -14.77 15.39
N LEU A 18 -27.07 -14.80 16.70
CA LEU A 18 -28.13 -14.01 17.33
C LEU A 18 -27.76 -12.54 17.13
N PHE A 19 -28.38 -11.89 16.14
CA PHE A 19 -28.40 -10.43 16.10
C PHE A 19 -29.56 -9.95 16.96
N ALA A 20 -29.24 -9.48 18.16
CA ALA A 20 -30.11 -8.59 18.91
C ALA A 20 -30.36 -7.35 18.05
N VAL A 21 -31.63 -7.08 17.76
CA VAL A 21 -32.06 -5.94 16.95
C VAL A 21 -31.82 -4.66 17.74
N GLY A 22 -30.70 -4.00 17.46
CA GLY A 22 -30.58 -2.54 17.54
C GLY A 22 -30.95 -1.98 16.17
N CYS A 23 -32.09 -1.29 16.07
CA CYS A 23 -32.47 -0.60 14.83
C CYS A 23 -31.59 0.64 14.67
N ASP A 24 -30.48 0.49 13.94
CA ASP A 24 -29.80 1.52 13.14
C ASP A 24 -28.55 0.87 12.51
N ASP A 25 -28.68 -0.10 11.57
CA ASP A 25 -27.51 -0.54 10.74
C ASP A 25 -27.76 -1.61 9.64
N SER A 26 -29.01 -1.96 9.32
CA SER A 26 -29.27 -3.08 8.40
C SER A 26 -28.81 -2.83 6.95
N SER A 27 -28.69 -1.58 6.51
CA SER A 27 -28.20 -1.24 5.16
C SER A 27 -26.68 -1.37 5.04
N ASP A 28 -25.93 -0.91 6.04
CA ASP A 28 -24.48 -0.77 5.94
C ASP A 28 -23.80 -2.12 6.16
N THR A 29 -24.37 -2.94 7.04
CA THR A 29 -23.99 -4.35 7.17
C THR A 29 -24.22 -5.11 5.87
N ALA A 30 -25.36 -4.92 5.21
CA ALA A 30 -25.67 -5.58 3.94
C ALA A 30 -24.76 -5.09 2.80
N LYS A 31 -24.34 -3.83 2.82
CA LYS A 31 -23.38 -3.26 1.88
C LYS A 31 -21.99 -3.90 2.04
N LYS A 32 -21.45 -3.89 3.26
CA LYS A 32 -20.14 -4.53 3.57
C LYS A 32 -20.09 -5.99 3.14
N VAL A 33 -21.16 -6.75 3.38
CA VAL A 33 -21.26 -8.16 2.94
C VAL A 33 -21.22 -8.29 1.41
N LYS A 34 -21.88 -7.40 0.67
CA LYS A 34 -21.84 -7.42 -0.81
C LYS A 34 -20.47 -7.06 -1.34
N ASP A 35 -19.82 -6.06 -0.75
CA ASP A 35 -18.50 -5.60 -1.17
C ASP A 35 -17.46 -6.70 -0.92
N ASP A 36 -17.50 -7.35 0.25
CA ASP A 36 -16.63 -8.50 0.56
C ASP A 36 -16.87 -9.70 -0.34
N LEU A 37 -18.12 -9.96 -0.72
CA LEU A 37 -18.47 -11.01 -1.67
C LEU A 37 -17.91 -10.68 -3.06
N ASN A 38 -18.05 -9.44 -3.52
CA ASN A 38 -17.51 -8.99 -4.79
C ASN A 38 -15.99 -9.08 -4.82
N ASP A 39 -15.29 -8.64 -3.77
CA ASP A 39 -13.84 -8.78 -3.64
C ASP A 39 -13.41 -10.25 -3.74
N THR A 40 -14.19 -11.16 -3.14
CA THR A 40 -13.91 -12.60 -3.19
C THR A 40 -14.06 -13.15 -4.61
N ILE A 41 -15.12 -12.77 -5.32
CA ILE A 41 -15.35 -13.18 -6.71
C ILE A 41 -14.22 -12.69 -7.62
N GLN A 42 -13.84 -11.41 -7.50
CA GLN A 42 -12.74 -10.83 -8.26
C GLN A 42 -11.42 -11.54 -7.94
N SER A 43 -11.17 -11.85 -6.67
CA SER A 43 -9.94 -12.53 -6.30
C SER A 43 -9.84 -13.95 -6.87
N VAL A 44 -10.95 -14.69 -6.88
CA VAL A 44 -11.01 -16.00 -7.55
C VAL A 44 -10.81 -15.86 -9.06
N ALA A 45 -11.41 -14.85 -9.69
CA ALA A 45 -11.26 -14.59 -11.11
C ALA A 45 -9.82 -14.18 -11.50
N ASN A 46 -9.09 -13.50 -10.61
CA ASN A 46 -7.74 -13.01 -10.85
C ASN A 46 -6.63 -13.89 -10.26
N LYS A 47 -6.95 -15.06 -9.68
CA LYS A 47 -5.96 -15.94 -9.04
C LYS A 47 -4.76 -16.32 -9.93
N ASP A 48 -5.00 -16.44 -11.24
CA ASP A 48 -3.98 -16.79 -12.25
C ASP A 48 -3.63 -15.58 -13.16
N ASN A 49 -4.03 -14.36 -12.80
CA ASN A 49 -3.71 -13.16 -13.58
C ASN A 49 -2.20 -12.86 -13.52
N LYS A 50 -1.60 -12.55 -14.68
CA LYS A 50 -0.14 -12.34 -14.78
C LYS A 50 0.39 -11.22 -13.87
N TYR A 51 -0.34 -10.11 -13.69
CA TYR A 51 0.10 -8.99 -12.84
C TYR A 51 -0.03 -9.35 -11.36
N VAL A 52 -1.12 -10.04 -10.98
CA VAL A 52 -1.28 -10.56 -9.62
C VAL A 52 -0.15 -11.53 -9.27
N LEU A 53 0.17 -12.48 -10.16
CA LEU A 53 1.27 -13.41 -9.96
C LEU A 53 2.62 -12.70 -9.94
N PHE A 54 2.82 -11.68 -10.78
CA PHE A 54 4.04 -10.89 -10.80
C PHE A 54 4.29 -10.19 -9.46
N VAL A 55 3.29 -9.49 -8.90
CA VAL A 55 3.42 -8.85 -7.57
C VAL A 55 3.62 -9.88 -6.48
N LYS A 56 2.79 -10.94 -6.43
CA LYS A 56 2.87 -11.95 -5.35
C LYS A 56 4.20 -12.70 -5.32
N ASN A 57 4.80 -12.97 -6.49
CA ASN A 57 6.07 -13.67 -6.58
C ASN A 57 7.28 -12.72 -6.57
N GLY A 58 7.05 -11.41 -6.70
CA GLY A 58 8.08 -10.40 -6.63
C GLY A 58 8.48 -10.07 -5.20
N ASN A 59 9.49 -9.21 -5.10
CA ASN A 59 10.03 -8.72 -3.83
C ASN A 59 9.89 -7.20 -3.79
N LEU A 60 9.71 -6.65 -2.59
CA LEU A 60 9.80 -5.21 -2.40
C LEU A 60 11.27 -4.78 -2.31
N ASN A 61 11.55 -3.60 -2.83
CA ASN A 61 12.83 -2.94 -2.60
C ASN A 61 13.04 -2.75 -1.09
N GLY A 62 14.16 -3.23 -0.57
CA GLY A 62 14.45 -3.29 0.88
C GLY A 62 14.11 -4.62 1.55
N TYR A 63 13.34 -5.49 0.88
CA TYR A 63 12.98 -6.83 1.36
C TYR A 63 13.19 -7.91 0.28
N PRO A 64 14.44 -8.12 -0.20
CA PRO A 64 14.74 -8.96 -1.36
C PRO A 64 14.57 -10.46 -1.11
N ASP A 65 14.54 -10.90 0.15
CA ASP A 65 14.60 -12.33 0.50
C ASP A 65 13.23 -13.00 0.64
N VAL A 66 12.16 -12.21 0.83
CA VAL A 66 10.79 -12.71 1.05
C VAL A 66 9.86 -12.13 0.01
N THR A 67 9.09 -12.99 -0.65
CA THR A 67 8.12 -12.54 -1.66
C THR A 67 6.99 -11.75 -0.99
N VAL A 68 6.37 -10.83 -1.74
CA VAL A 68 5.19 -10.10 -1.25
C VAL A 68 4.09 -11.08 -0.84
N GLY A 69 3.85 -12.11 -1.65
CA GLY A 69 2.83 -13.11 -1.40
C GLY A 69 3.01 -13.84 -0.06
N ASP A 70 4.25 -14.25 0.24
CA ASP A 70 4.56 -14.97 1.49
C ASP A 70 4.48 -14.04 2.70
N ALA A 71 5.09 -12.85 2.63
CA ALA A 71 5.06 -11.89 3.74
C ALA A 71 3.61 -11.48 4.08
N PHE A 72 2.80 -11.18 3.06
CA PHE A 72 1.42 -10.76 3.26
C PHE A 72 0.53 -11.91 3.75
N ALA A 73 0.76 -13.14 3.30
CA ALA A 73 0.02 -14.30 3.78
C ALA A 73 0.32 -14.64 5.26
N ASN A 74 1.52 -14.31 5.73
CA ASN A 74 1.91 -14.50 7.12
C ASN A 74 1.32 -13.42 8.03
N PHE A 75 1.31 -12.16 7.59
CA PHE A 75 0.87 -11.03 8.41
C PHE A 75 -0.65 -10.80 8.41
N PHE A 76 -1.29 -10.90 7.24
CA PHE A 76 -2.72 -10.58 7.09
C PHE A 76 -3.60 -11.81 7.12
N SER A 77 -4.76 -11.70 7.74
CA SER A 77 -5.81 -12.71 7.61
C SER A 77 -6.72 -12.43 6.40
N SER A 78 -7.28 -13.50 5.83
CA SER A 78 -8.18 -13.47 4.67
C SER A 78 -7.63 -12.69 3.45
N PRO A 79 -6.39 -12.97 2.99
CA PRO A 79 -5.78 -12.24 1.88
C PRO A 79 -6.55 -12.46 0.57
N LYS A 80 -6.89 -11.36 -0.10
CA LYS A 80 -7.51 -11.33 -1.42
C LYS A 80 -6.71 -10.41 -2.34
N TRP A 81 -6.63 -10.79 -3.60
CA TRP A 81 -5.86 -10.09 -4.62
C TRP A 81 -6.71 -9.92 -5.86
N LYS A 82 -6.82 -8.72 -6.40
CA LYS A 82 -7.48 -8.49 -7.70
C LYS A 82 -6.62 -7.59 -8.57
N TYR A 83 -6.88 -7.64 -9.87
CA TYR A 83 -6.23 -6.78 -10.85
C TYR A 83 -7.28 -5.96 -11.59
N PHE A 84 -6.95 -4.71 -11.86
CA PHE A 84 -7.68 -3.87 -12.80
C PHE A 84 -6.71 -2.90 -13.47
N LYS A 85 -7.11 -2.38 -14.63
CA LYS A 85 -6.45 -1.24 -15.26
C LYS A 85 -7.18 0.02 -14.79
N ALA A 86 -6.47 0.97 -14.20
CA ALA A 86 -7.05 2.24 -13.78
C ALA A 86 -7.45 3.09 -14.99
N ASP A 87 -8.33 4.07 -14.79
CA ASP A 87 -8.76 4.99 -15.85
C ASP A 87 -7.60 5.86 -16.37
N SER A 88 -6.60 6.12 -15.51
CA SER A 88 -5.29 6.72 -15.85
C SER A 88 -4.45 5.85 -16.80
N GLY A 89 -4.77 4.57 -16.92
CA GLY A 89 -4.07 3.60 -17.73
C GLY A 89 -3.08 2.72 -16.97
N GLU A 90 -2.90 2.95 -15.67
CA GLU A 90 -1.99 2.18 -14.82
C GLU A 90 -2.47 0.73 -14.60
N GLN A 91 -1.53 -0.21 -14.49
CA GLN A 91 -1.82 -1.60 -14.15
C GLN A 91 -1.81 -1.75 -12.63
N VAL A 92 -2.97 -1.94 -12.02
CA VAL A 92 -3.10 -1.96 -10.56
C VAL A 92 -3.40 -3.37 -10.07
N VAL A 93 -2.59 -3.84 -9.13
CA VAL A 93 -2.90 -5.01 -8.30
C VAL A 93 -3.33 -4.49 -6.93
N GLU A 94 -4.55 -4.82 -6.52
CA GLU A 94 -5.09 -4.43 -5.23
C GLU A 94 -5.16 -5.65 -4.31
N PHE A 95 -4.52 -5.51 -3.15
CA PHE A 95 -4.58 -6.44 -2.04
C PHE A 95 -5.63 -5.99 -1.02
N THR A 96 -6.38 -6.93 -0.46
CA THR A 96 -7.12 -6.71 0.79
C THR A 96 -6.87 -7.84 1.80
N GLY A 97 -6.85 -7.49 3.08
CA GLY A 97 -6.70 -8.42 4.18
C GLY A 97 -6.97 -7.73 5.52
N PHE A 98 -7.10 -8.48 6.60
CA PHE A 98 -7.30 -7.92 7.94
C PHE A 98 -6.02 -8.00 8.76
N CYS A 99 -5.72 -6.93 9.49
CA CYS A 99 -4.62 -6.85 10.45
C CYS A 99 -5.04 -6.02 11.67
N THR A 100 -4.20 -6.02 12.71
CA THR A 100 -4.38 -5.17 13.88
C THR A 100 -3.65 -3.84 13.69
N TYR A 101 -4.35 -2.72 13.90
CA TYR A 101 -3.80 -1.38 13.91
C TYR A 101 -4.31 -0.63 15.15
N MET A 102 -3.41 -0.17 16.02
CA MET A 102 -3.75 0.44 17.32
C MET A 102 -4.76 -0.39 18.14
N ASP A 103 -4.45 -1.69 18.32
CA ASP A 103 -5.27 -2.68 19.04
C ASP A 103 -6.68 -2.91 18.48
N LYS A 104 -6.94 -2.48 17.25
CA LYS A 104 -8.21 -2.70 16.54
C LYS A 104 -7.99 -3.47 15.25
N GLU A 105 -8.87 -4.43 14.99
CA GLU A 105 -8.91 -5.07 13.69
C GLU A 105 -9.38 -4.08 12.63
N VAL A 106 -8.63 -3.98 11.53
CA VAL A 106 -8.94 -3.13 10.38
C VAL A 106 -8.82 -3.95 9.10
N LYS A 107 -9.67 -3.65 8.11
CA LYS A 107 -9.50 -4.13 6.73
C LYS A 107 -8.50 -3.21 6.03
N ALA A 108 -7.32 -3.72 5.74
CA ALA A 108 -6.33 -3.05 4.91
C ALA A 108 -6.66 -3.26 3.43
N LYS A 109 -6.51 -2.20 2.64
CA LYS A 109 -6.51 -2.24 1.18
C LYS A 109 -5.24 -1.56 0.70
N LEU A 110 -4.36 -2.30 0.04
CA LEU A 110 -3.08 -1.79 -0.46
C LEU A 110 -2.99 -2.00 -1.96
N GLN A 111 -2.57 -0.99 -2.69
CA GLN A 111 -2.36 -1.07 -4.13
C GLN A 111 -0.89 -1.24 -4.49
N PHE A 112 -0.64 -1.91 -5.60
CA PHE A 112 0.65 -2.02 -6.25
C PHE A 112 0.51 -1.56 -7.71
N ILE A 113 1.39 -0.67 -8.14
CA ILE A 113 1.41 -0.11 -9.49
C ILE A 113 2.46 -0.86 -10.29
N VAL A 114 2.04 -1.58 -11.32
CA VAL A 114 2.91 -2.42 -12.15
C VAL A 114 3.22 -1.71 -13.46
N TYR A 115 4.49 -1.68 -13.84
CA TYR A 115 4.92 -1.07 -15.11
C TYR A 115 5.06 -2.15 -16.20
N ASP A 116 4.36 -1.98 -17.33
CA ASP A 116 4.25 -3.01 -18.38
C ASP A 116 5.61 -3.39 -19.02
N ASP A 117 6.59 -2.47 -19.01
CA ASP A 117 7.91 -2.64 -19.64
C ASP A 117 9.06 -2.76 -18.63
N SER A 118 8.76 -2.99 -17.35
CA SER A 118 9.79 -3.22 -16.32
C SER A 118 9.51 -4.49 -15.52
N ASP A 119 10.54 -4.99 -14.87
CA ASP A 119 10.44 -6.05 -13.85
C ASP A 119 10.22 -5.46 -12.45
N GLN A 120 9.60 -4.28 -12.38
CA GLN A 120 9.37 -3.54 -11.15
C GLN A 120 7.89 -3.19 -10.95
N PHE A 121 7.55 -2.96 -9.69
CA PHE A 121 6.27 -2.41 -9.27
C PHE A 121 6.50 -1.56 -8.02
N ASP A 122 5.67 -0.55 -7.85
CA ASP A 122 5.70 0.32 -6.68
C ASP A 122 4.48 0.09 -5.78
N ILE A 123 4.59 0.50 -4.52
CA ILE A 123 3.47 0.50 -3.58
C ILE A 123 2.67 1.80 -3.79
N GLY A 124 1.38 1.65 -4.06
CA GLY A 124 0.43 2.75 -4.24
C GLY A 124 -0.30 3.14 -2.94
N ALA A 125 -1.60 3.39 -3.07
CA ALA A 125 -2.45 3.83 -1.96
C ALA A 125 -2.64 2.74 -0.89
N LEU A 126 -2.76 3.16 0.37
CA LEU A 126 -3.20 2.35 1.49
C LEU A 126 -4.50 2.93 2.06
N GLU A 127 -5.46 2.06 2.37
CA GLU A 127 -6.65 2.41 3.15
C GLU A 127 -6.82 1.45 4.33
N PHE A 128 -7.34 1.97 5.44
CA PHE A 128 -7.87 1.18 6.54
C PHE A 128 -9.37 1.45 6.67
N ASN A 129 -10.18 0.41 6.51
CA ASN A 129 -11.65 0.52 6.55
C ASN A 129 -12.18 1.63 5.62
N GLU A 130 -11.68 1.67 4.38
CA GLU A 130 -12.02 2.68 3.35
C GLU A 130 -11.55 4.12 3.66
N VAL A 131 -10.72 4.31 4.70
CA VAL A 131 -10.10 5.59 5.01
C VAL A 131 -8.66 5.60 4.47
N PRO A 132 -8.32 6.49 3.52
CA PRO A 132 -6.94 6.64 3.03
C PRO A 132 -5.95 6.90 4.16
N GLN A 133 -4.77 6.28 4.07
CA GLN A 133 -3.68 6.42 5.03
C GLN A 133 -2.52 7.17 4.39
N ASN A 134 -1.77 7.92 5.21
CA ASN A 134 -0.59 8.66 4.76
C ASN A 134 0.63 7.74 4.54
N ALA A 135 1.66 8.30 3.90
CA ALA A 135 2.91 7.59 3.59
C ALA A 135 3.59 6.99 4.82
N LEU A 136 3.61 7.68 5.97
CA LEU A 136 4.22 7.16 7.21
C LEU A 136 3.52 5.90 7.72
N THR A 137 2.18 5.89 7.68
CA THR A 137 1.39 4.73 8.11
C THR A 137 1.56 3.56 7.15
N ARG A 138 1.65 3.86 5.83
CA ARG A 138 1.97 2.86 4.81
C ARG A 138 3.36 2.26 5.03
N ALA A 139 4.39 3.09 5.23
CA ALA A 139 5.74 2.62 5.52
C ALA A 139 5.80 1.78 6.79
N ALA A 140 5.12 2.20 7.87
CA ALA A 140 5.03 1.44 9.12
C ALA A 140 4.34 0.08 8.94
N LEU A 141 3.28 0.02 8.13
CA LEU A 141 2.61 -1.25 7.80
C LEU A 141 3.57 -2.19 7.05
N ILE A 142 4.25 -1.69 6.01
CA ILE A 142 5.20 -2.51 5.25
C ILE A 142 6.33 -2.99 6.17
N LYS A 143 6.88 -2.11 7.02
CA LYS A 143 7.89 -2.51 8.00
C LYS A 143 7.38 -3.64 8.90
N ALA A 144 6.19 -3.49 9.47
CA ALA A 144 5.58 -4.50 10.33
C ALA A 144 5.34 -5.85 9.62
N VAL A 145 4.89 -5.82 8.34
CA VAL A 145 4.68 -7.03 7.52
C VAL A 145 5.97 -7.85 7.36
N TYR A 146 7.13 -7.18 7.31
CA TYR A 146 8.42 -7.82 7.07
C TYR A 146 9.32 -7.91 8.31
N GLU A 147 8.93 -7.34 9.44
CA GLU A 147 9.67 -7.39 10.70
C GLU A 147 9.58 -8.75 11.40
N GLU A 148 8.63 -9.59 11.04
CA GLU A 148 8.37 -10.85 11.71
C GLU A 148 9.31 -11.98 11.23
N GLN A 149 10.62 -11.76 11.32
CA GLN A 149 11.68 -12.75 11.10
C GLN A 149 12.87 -12.59 12.08
N GLU A 150 12.61 -12.42 13.39
CA GLU A 150 13.65 -12.60 14.43
C GLU A 150 13.02 -13.29 15.64
N THR A 151 12.90 -14.62 15.60
CA THR A 151 12.61 -15.42 16.79
C THR A 151 13.89 -15.69 17.58
N GLY A 152 14.09 -14.92 18.66
CA GLY A 152 14.67 -15.40 19.92
C GLY A 152 16.20 -15.31 20.09
N THR A 153 16.63 -14.42 20.99
CA THR A 153 17.34 -14.83 22.23
C THR A 153 17.33 -13.69 23.25
N ASP A 154 16.82 -13.98 24.43
CA ASP A 154 16.99 -13.18 25.66
C ASP A 154 18.47 -13.17 26.07
N ASP A 155 19.04 -12.02 26.46
CA ASP A 155 19.42 -11.71 27.86
C ASP A 155 20.30 -10.43 27.97
N ASP A 156 19.95 -9.62 28.98
CA ASP A 156 20.72 -8.63 29.74
C ASP A 156 21.49 -7.48 29.04
N THR A 157 20.94 -6.26 29.11
CA THR A 157 21.52 -5.19 29.97
C THR A 157 20.60 -3.97 29.94
N THR A 158 20.03 -3.66 31.10
CA THR A 158 19.26 -2.42 31.33
C THR A 158 20.23 -1.31 31.77
N ALA A 159 20.44 -0.28 30.96
CA ALA A 159 20.57 1.13 31.39
C ALA A 159 20.92 2.06 30.21
N GLN A 160 19.90 2.77 29.74
CA GLN A 160 19.95 4.16 29.28
C GLN A 160 21.05 4.53 28.24
N SER A 161 20.68 4.49 26.97
CA SER A 161 21.23 5.40 25.95
C SER A 161 20.08 6.11 25.25
N SER A 162 19.83 7.34 25.69
CA SER A 162 19.29 8.39 24.83
C SER A 162 20.21 8.61 23.61
N GLN A 163 19.58 8.82 22.44
CA GLN A 163 20.15 9.14 21.12
C GLN A 163 20.83 7.96 20.41
N SER A 164 20.55 7.65 19.14
CA SER A 164 20.34 8.57 18.02
C SER A 164 19.35 8.05 16.95
N ASP A 165 18.09 8.45 17.05
CA ASP A 165 17.20 8.64 15.90
C ASP A 165 17.60 9.96 15.20
N SER A 166 18.72 9.98 14.47
CA SER A 166 19.14 11.10 13.60
C SER A 166 20.48 10.78 12.93
N ASP A 167 20.46 10.10 11.77
CA ASP A 167 21.58 10.27 10.81
C ASP A 167 21.25 9.78 9.39
N TYR A 168 20.34 8.81 9.20
CA TYR A 168 20.13 8.19 7.88
C TYR A 168 18.94 8.73 7.05
N SER A 169 18.14 9.69 7.53
CA SER A 169 16.95 10.18 6.79
C SER A 169 16.95 11.68 6.42
N GLU A 170 17.85 12.51 6.97
CA GLU A 170 17.84 13.94 6.66
C GLU A 170 18.45 14.28 5.29
N ASN A 171 19.48 13.56 4.83
CA ASN A 171 20.07 13.81 3.50
C ASN A 171 19.16 13.36 2.35
N ALA A 172 18.28 12.37 2.57
CA ALA A 172 17.48 11.80 1.50
C ALA A 172 16.67 12.88 0.76
N TYR A 173 16.17 13.88 1.48
CA TYR A 173 15.37 15.00 0.94
C TYR A 173 16.18 16.24 0.57
N GLU A 174 17.51 16.21 0.71
CA GLU A 174 18.37 17.27 0.19
C GLU A 174 18.44 17.18 -1.33
N TRP A 175 18.06 18.26 -2.00
CA TRP A 175 18.19 18.36 -3.44
C TRP A 175 19.66 18.25 -3.86
N ALA A 176 19.93 17.46 -4.89
CA ALA A 176 21.24 17.50 -5.52
C ALA A 176 21.48 18.89 -6.14
N PRO A 177 22.73 19.40 -6.17
CA PRO A 177 23.02 20.75 -6.63
C PRO A 177 22.46 21.03 -8.03
N GLY A 178 21.62 22.06 -8.17
CA GLY A 178 21.04 22.48 -9.45
C GLY A 178 19.81 21.68 -9.91
N VAL A 179 19.43 20.61 -9.21
CA VAL A 179 18.30 19.76 -9.61
C VAL A 179 16.97 20.43 -9.32
N LYS A 180 16.85 21.11 -8.17
CA LYS A 180 15.62 21.82 -7.81
C LYS A 180 15.31 22.93 -8.79
N GLU A 181 16.30 23.74 -9.12
CA GLU A 181 16.16 24.88 -10.02
C GLU A 181 15.75 24.43 -11.42
N LYS A 182 16.37 23.36 -11.92
CA LYS A 182 16.03 22.79 -13.23
C LYS A 182 14.62 22.21 -13.25
N PHE A 183 14.24 21.48 -12.19
CA PHE A 183 12.89 20.93 -12.06
C PHE A 183 11.82 22.05 -12.05
N GLU A 184 12.04 23.08 -11.25
CA GLU A 184 11.14 24.24 -11.14
C GLU A 184 11.02 25.00 -12.47
N GLU A 185 12.12 25.17 -13.20
CA GLU A 185 12.13 25.76 -14.55
C GLU A 185 11.36 24.89 -15.56
N ASP A 186 11.56 23.57 -15.53
CA ASP A 186 10.86 22.63 -16.41
C ASP A 186 9.34 22.66 -16.15
N LEU A 187 8.88 22.76 -14.89
CA LEU A 187 7.45 22.86 -14.58
C LEU A 187 6.81 24.13 -15.14
N LEU A 188 7.50 25.28 -15.05
CA LEU A 188 7.05 26.55 -15.61
C LEU A 188 7.03 26.52 -17.15
N GLU A 189 8.10 26.03 -17.79
CA GLU A 189 8.21 26.02 -19.25
C GLU A 189 7.16 25.10 -19.90
N ASN A 190 6.87 23.96 -19.26
CA ASN A 190 5.87 23.00 -19.75
C ASN A 190 4.43 23.31 -19.31
N GLY A 191 4.23 24.36 -18.50
CA GLY A 191 2.90 24.83 -18.10
C GLY A 191 2.20 23.94 -17.08
N TYR A 192 2.94 23.19 -16.26
CA TYR A 192 2.39 22.45 -15.12
C TYR A 192 1.97 23.39 -13.98
N ILE A 193 2.64 24.56 -13.89
CA ILE A 193 2.39 25.60 -12.89
C ILE A 193 2.47 26.98 -13.54
N ASP A 194 1.70 27.92 -13.01
CA ASP A 194 1.70 29.32 -13.49
C ASP A 194 2.76 30.19 -12.78
N SER A 195 3.15 29.81 -11.55
CA SER A 195 4.15 30.53 -10.73
C SER A 195 4.80 29.61 -9.71
N LEU A 196 6.09 29.81 -9.45
CA LEU A 196 6.81 29.15 -8.36
C LEU A 196 6.42 29.69 -6.98
N ASP A 197 5.79 30.86 -6.90
CA ASP A 197 5.35 31.43 -5.62
C ASP A 197 4.19 30.64 -5.00
N ASN A 198 3.49 29.82 -5.79
CA ASN A 198 2.29 29.10 -5.39
C ASN A 198 2.53 27.59 -5.21
N ILE A 199 3.76 27.11 -5.35
CA ILE A 199 4.04 25.67 -5.19
C ILE A 199 4.43 25.31 -3.77
N THR A 200 3.97 24.14 -3.32
CA THR A 200 4.33 23.55 -2.04
C THR A 200 4.92 22.16 -2.24
N TYR A 201 5.86 21.80 -1.37
CA TYR A 201 6.56 20.51 -1.40
C TYR A 201 6.22 19.73 -0.14
N GLU A 202 5.62 18.56 -0.32
CA GLU A 202 5.35 17.63 0.77
C GLU A 202 6.21 16.39 0.64
N LYS A 203 6.91 16.00 1.73
CA LYS A 203 7.73 14.80 1.74
C LYS A 203 6.84 13.59 1.45
N SER A 204 7.19 12.83 0.42
CA SER A 204 6.46 11.65 -0.02
C SER A 204 7.15 10.39 0.47
N ASP A 205 7.99 9.76 -0.36
CA ASP A 205 8.68 8.51 -0.05
C ASP A 205 10.21 8.70 -0.07
N VAL A 206 10.94 7.74 0.52
CA VAL A 206 12.39 7.61 0.37
C VAL A 206 12.68 6.24 -0.24
N ILE A 207 13.28 6.21 -1.43
CA ILE A 207 13.64 4.97 -2.14
C ILE A 207 15.14 5.03 -2.40
N ASN A 208 15.88 3.98 -2.03
CA ASN A 208 17.35 3.92 -2.20
C ASN A 208 18.10 5.12 -1.59
N ASN A 209 17.62 5.66 -0.47
CA ASN A 209 18.15 6.87 0.18
C ASN A 209 17.99 8.16 -0.67
N GLU A 210 17.08 8.15 -1.65
CA GLU A 210 16.66 9.30 -2.43
C GLU A 210 15.23 9.67 -2.03
N GLY A 211 15.04 10.90 -1.59
CA GLY A 211 13.75 11.43 -1.18
C GLY A 211 12.92 11.85 -2.38
N TYR A 212 11.60 11.74 -2.24
CA TYR A 212 10.64 12.15 -3.23
C TYR A 212 9.72 13.22 -2.62
N TYR A 213 9.50 14.33 -3.32
CA TYR A 213 8.48 15.29 -2.93
C TYR A 213 7.24 15.15 -3.80
N SER A 214 6.06 15.14 -3.19
CA SER A 214 4.83 15.49 -3.90
C SER A 214 4.74 17.01 -3.97
N VAL A 215 4.47 17.51 -5.17
CA VAL A 215 4.42 18.93 -5.48
C VAL A 215 2.98 19.32 -5.73
N TYR A 216 2.54 20.38 -5.07
CA TYR A 216 1.21 20.95 -5.23
C TYR A 216 1.30 22.40 -5.68
N THR A 217 0.23 22.92 -6.26
CA THR A 217 0.07 24.35 -6.55
C THR A 217 -1.26 24.85 -6.00
N GLU A 218 -1.27 26.04 -5.41
CA GLU A 218 -2.50 26.69 -4.95
C GLU A 218 -3.28 27.27 -6.16
N VAL A 219 -4.50 26.77 -6.37
CA VAL A 219 -5.44 27.29 -7.37
C VAL A 219 -6.75 27.61 -6.67
N ASP A 220 -7.18 28.87 -6.74
CA ASP A 220 -8.40 29.37 -6.07
C ASP A 220 -8.45 29.10 -4.54
N GLY A 221 -7.27 29.00 -3.90
CA GLY A 221 -7.14 28.75 -2.45
C GLY A 221 -7.20 27.27 -2.05
N GLU A 222 -7.14 26.35 -3.01
CA GLU A 222 -7.03 24.90 -2.77
C GLU A 222 -5.72 24.36 -3.39
N ASP A 223 -5.01 23.51 -2.64
CA ASP A 223 -3.80 22.83 -3.12
C ASP A 223 -4.17 21.72 -4.12
N GLN A 224 -3.66 21.81 -5.34
CA GLN A 224 -3.83 20.80 -6.38
C GLN A 224 -2.52 20.06 -6.62
N TYR A 225 -2.58 18.72 -6.63
CA TYR A 225 -1.44 17.88 -6.93
C TYR A 225 -0.95 18.12 -8.36
N VAL A 226 0.36 18.26 -8.51
CA VAL A 226 1.02 18.48 -9.80
C VAL A 226 1.77 17.22 -10.20
N VAL A 227 2.82 16.87 -9.44
CA VAL A 227 3.73 15.74 -9.74
C VAL A 227 4.41 15.25 -8.46
N THR A 228 5.00 14.06 -8.51
CA THR A 228 5.98 13.56 -7.54
C THR A 228 7.37 13.58 -8.18
N VAL A 229 8.36 14.16 -7.49
CA VAL A 229 9.73 14.37 -7.99
C VAL A 229 10.78 13.74 -7.10
N ASN A 230 11.75 13.04 -7.68
CA ASN A 230 12.95 12.56 -6.97
C ASN A 230 13.96 13.71 -6.76
N VAL A 231 14.39 13.97 -5.53
CA VAL A 231 15.26 15.12 -5.22
C VAL A 231 16.70 15.00 -5.71
N LYS A 232 17.15 13.78 -6.02
CA LYS A 232 18.51 13.50 -6.49
C LYS A 232 18.63 13.57 -8.00
N THR A 233 17.60 13.14 -8.73
CA THR A 233 17.62 13.12 -10.20
C THR A 233 16.81 14.24 -10.85
N GLY A 234 15.78 14.74 -10.17
CA GLY A 234 14.81 15.69 -10.72
C GLY A 234 13.78 15.04 -11.63
N ASP A 235 13.79 13.70 -11.75
CA ASP A 235 12.79 12.98 -12.51
C ASP A 235 11.45 13.06 -11.80
N TYR A 236 10.39 13.34 -12.56
CA TYR A 236 9.05 13.52 -12.03
C TYR A 236 7.99 12.79 -12.86
N HIS A 237 6.89 12.46 -12.18
CA HIS A 237 5.70 11.84 -12.76
C HIS A 237 4.46 12.44 -12.10
N GLY A 238 3.33 12.48 -12.81
CA GLY A 238 2.05 12.96 -12.31
C GLY A 238 0.90 12.11 -12.82
#